data_AF-A0AAV0BC67-F1
#
_entry.id   AF-A0AAV0BC67-F1
#
_cell.length_a   1.000
_cell.length_b   1.000
_cell.length_c   1.000
_cell.angle_alpha   90.00
_cell.angle_beta   90.00
_cell.angle_gamma   90.00
#
_symmetry.space_group_name_H-M   'P 1'
#
loop_
_entity.id
_entity.type
_entity.pdbx_description
1 polymer ?
#
loop_
_entity_poly.entity_id
_entity_poly.type
_entity_poly.pdbx_seq_one_letter_code
_entity_poly.pdbx_strand_id
1 'polypeptide(L)'
;MVLILGRPKIGVTSILRAISWNHKCLSEVTGQLDFGNLLTDAMITTRLRPQIVIIEETDNYFPSLQVLDTLNIAARCKTPKTWPGRMSRAKWVQSEVKSWSSIFNFSESTLRTAVGSEKLRGISGG
;
A
#
# COMPACT_ATOMS: atom_id res chain seq x y z
N MET A 1 10.37 9.24 -12.67
CA MET A 1 9.09 8.52 -12.89
C MET A 1 9.24 7.61 -14.09
N VAL A 2 8.65 6.41 -14.05
CA VAL A 2 8.67 5.44 -15.15
C VAL A 2 7.22 5.15 -15.53
N LEU A 3 6.90 5.23 -16.82
CA LEU A 3 5.61 4.83 -17.38
C LEU A 3 5.83 3.58 -18.22
N ILE A 4 5.10 2.50 -17.92
CA ILE A 4 5.16 1.25 -18.67
C ILE A 4 3.85 1.12 -19.44
N LEU A 5 3.95 1.13 -20.78
CA LEU A 5 2.80 0.94 -21.67
C LEU A 5 2.92 -0.40 -22.37
N GLY A 6 1.79 -1.09 -22.47
CA GLY A 6 1.72 -2.41 -23.05
C GLY A 6 0.37 -2.67 -23.68
N ARG A 7 0.33 -3.49 -24.73
CA ARG A 7 -0.95 -3.99 -25.27
C ARG A 7 -1.65 -4.84 -24.20
N PRO A 8 -2.99 -4.93 -24.21
CA PRO A 8 -3.71 -5.82 -23.31
C PRO A 8 -3.10 -7.24 -23.34
N LYS A 9 -2.93 -7.84 -22.14
CA LYS A 9 -2.34 -9.17 -21.92
C LYS A 9 -0.83 -9.32 -22.21
N ILE A 10 -0.06 -8.23 -22.37
CA ILE A 10 1.41 -8.32 -22.53
C ILE A 10 2.16 -8.58 -21.21
N GLY A 11 1.46 -8.61 -20.07
CA GLY A 11 2.07 -8.93 -18.77
C GLY A 11 2.68 -7.74 -18.03
N VAL A 12 2.23 -6.50 -18.28
CA VAL A 12 2.67 -5.31 -17.51
C VAL A 12 2.51 -5.52 -16.01
N THR A 13 1.36 -6.04 -15.58
CA THR A 13 1.10 -6.34 -14.15
C THR A 13 2.05 -7.41 -13.62
N SER A 14 2.39 -8.41 -14.42
CA SER A 14 3.37 -9.44 -14.06
C SER A 14 4.77 -8.85 -13.87
N ILE A 15 5.16 -7.92 -14.74
CA ILE A 15 6.43 -7.18 -14.62
C ILE A 15 6.44 -6.33 -13.34
N LEU A 16 5.36 -5.58 -13.07
CA LEU A 16 5.26 -4.79 -11.85
C LEU A 16 5.38 -5.66 -10.59
N ARG A 17 4.68 -6.80 -10.54
CA ARG A 17 4.78 -7.78 -9.43
C ARG A 17 6.17 -8.39 -9.29
N ALA A 18 6.87 -8.64 -10.40
CA ALA A 18 8.25 -9.10 -10.37
C ALA A 18 9.18 -8.04 -9.74
N ILE A 19 9.04 -6.78 -10.17
CA ILE A 19 9.85 -5.66 -9.68
C ILE A 19 9.51 -5.30 -8.22
N SER A 20 8.29 -5.55 -7.75
CA SER A 20 7.94 -5.30 -6.34
C SER A 20 8.32 -6.42 -5.38
N TRP A 21 9.10 -7.39 -5.82
CA TRP A 21 9.44 -8.58 -5.02
C TRP A 21 8.21 -9.41 -4.60
N ASN A 22 7.10 -9.34 -5.37
CA ASN A 22 5.89 -10.13 -5.15
C ASN A 22 5.83 -11.33 -6.11
N HIS A 23 6.66 -12.33 -5.85
CA HIS A 23 6.86 -13.47 -6.77
C HIS A 23 5.89 -14.63 -6.55
N LYS A 24 5.00 -14.56 -5.55
CA LYS A 24 4.11 -15.69 -5.17
C LYS A 24 3.20 -16.18 -6.30
N CYS A 25 2.82 -15.28 -7.21
CA CYS A 25 1.91 -15.58 -8.32
C CYS A 25 2.64 -15.74 -9.67
N LEU A 26 3.98 -15.75 -9.67
CA LEU A 26 4.80 -15.93 -10.85
C LEU A 26 5.37 -17.35 -10.85
N SER A 27 5.50 -17.96 -12.02
CA SER A 27 6.07 -19.31 -12.14
C SER A 27 7.57 -19.29 -11.83
N GLU A 28 8.27 -18.32 -12.39
CA GLU A 28 9.69 -18.08 -12.17
C GLU A 28 10.00 -16.61 -12.44
N VAL A 29 11.02 -16.08 -11.75
CA VAL A 29 11.59 -14.78 -12.05
C VAL A 29 13.08 -14.98 -12.29
N THR A 30 13.49 -14.84 -13.55
CA THR A 30 14.90 -14.94 -13.97
C THR A 30 15.51 -13.55 -14.12
N GLY A 31 16.71 -13.35 -13.61
CA GLY A 31 17.46 -12.09 -13.72
C GLY A 31 17.85 -11.52 -12.36
N GLN A 32 18.43 -10.32 -12.39
CA GLN A 32 18.86 -9.58 -11.20
C GLN A 32 18.04 -8.30 -11.06
N LEU A 33 17.63 -8.00 -9.83
CA LEU A 33 16.86 -6.84 -9.45
C LEU A 33 17.47 -6.22 -8.19
N ASP A 34 18.29 -5.20 -8.40
CA ASP A 34 19.04 -4.54 -7.33
C ASP A 34 18.35 -3.23 -6.92
N PHE A 35 18.29 -2.98 -5.61
CA PHE A 35 17.69 -1.77 -5.04
C PHE A 35 18.75 -0.89 -4.39
N GLY A 36 19.32 0.03 -5.17
CA GLY A 36 20.47 0.81 -4.73
C GLY A 36 21.65 -0.10 -4.42
N ASN A 37 22.08 -0.18 -3.16
CA ASN A 37 23.18 -1.05 -2.74
C ASN A 37 22.72 -2.44 -2.27
N LEU A 38 21.40 -2.71 -2.29
CA LEU A 38 20.87 -4.05 -2.00
C LEU A 38 20.91 -4.88 -3.29
N LEU A 39 21.95 -5.70 -3.39
CA LEU A 39 22.08 -6.67 -4.47
C LEU A 39 21.12 -7.85 -4.28
N THR A 40 20.66 -8.40 -5.39
CA THR A 40 19.72 -9.54 -5.46
C THR A 40 20.15 -10.69 -4.57
N ASP A 41 21.42 -11.10 -4.64
CA ASP A 41 21.97 -12.20 -3.83
C ASP A 41 21.94 -11.91 -2.33
N ALA A 42 22.24 -10.67 -1.94
CA ALA A 42 22.17 -10.24 -0.55
C ALA A 42 20.72 -10.28 -0.03
N MET A 43 19.74 -9.89 -0.85
CA MET A 43 18.33 -9.93 -0.49
C MET A 43 17.80 -11.35 -0.34
N ILE A 44 18.20 -12.27 -1.23
CA ILE A 44 17.84 -13.68 -1.16
C ILE A 44 18.42 -14.34 0.09
N THR A 45 19.70 -14.10 0.38
CA THR A 45 20.40 -14.71 1.53
C THR A 45 19.91 -14.17 2.88
N THR A 46 19.74 -12.85 3.01
CA THR A 46 19.29 -12.21 4.24
C THR A 46 17.78 -12.24 4.44
N ARG A 47 17.02 -12.67 3.42
CA ARG A 47 15.55 -12.59 3.35
C ARG A 47 15.02 -11.17 3.56
N LEU A 48 15.85 -10.16 3.33
CA LEU A 48 15.43 -8.76 3.37
C LEU A 48 14.49 -8.52 2.20
N ARG A 49 13.25 -8.12 2.52
CA ARG A 49 12.30 -7.66 1.52
C ARG A 49 12.39 -6.15 1.44
N PRO A 50 12.54 -5.60 0.22
CA PRO A 50 12.49 -4.16 0.06
C PRO A 50 11.07 -3.72 0.40
N GLN A 51 10.92 -2.54 1.02
CA GLN A 51 9.60 -2.02 1.40
C GLN A 51 8.90 -1.40 0.18
N ILE A 52 8.63 -2.25 -0.83
CA ILE A 52 7.96 -1.87 -2.06
C ILE A 52 6.48 -2.19 -1.90
N VAL A 53 5.65 -1.23 -2.27
CA VAL A 53 4.20 -1.37 -2.25
C VAL A 53 3.70 -1.32 -3.69
N ILE A 54 2.93 -2.34 -4.08
CA ILE A 54 2.09 -2.30 -5.27
C ILE A 54 0.68 -1.89 -4.86
N ILE A 55 0.11 -0.97 -5.62
CA ILE A 55 -1.33 -0.75 -5.67
C ILE A 55 -1.84 -1.63 -6.81
N GLU A 56 -2.65 -2.62 -6.46
CA GLU A 56 -3.24 -3.54 -7.43
C GLU A 56 -4.40 -2.86 -8.17
N GLU A 57 -4.87 -3.46 -9.26
CA GLU A 57 -6.00 -2.92 -10.04
C GLU A 57 -7.31 -2.92 -9.25
N THR A 58 -7.47 -3.90 -8.36
CA THR A 58 -8.65 -4.06 -7.51
C THR A 58 -8.28 -3.83 -6.05
N ASP A 59 -9.00 -2.94 -5.39
CA ASP A 59 -8.83 -2.68 -3.97
C ASP A 59 -9.60 -3.69 -3.10
N ASN A 60 -8.95 -4.14 -2.03
CA ASN A 60 -9.57 -5.00 -1.02
C ASN A 60 -9.72 -4.23 0.29
N TYR A 61 -10.95 -3.92 0.66
CA TYR A 61 -11.31 -3.26 1.91
C TYR A 61 -12.64 -3.78 2.44
N PHE A 62 -12.95 -3.44 3.69
CA PHE A 62 -14.25 -3.77 4.28
C PHE A 62 -15.27 -2.71 3.87
N PRO A 63 -16.29 -3.03 3.05
CA PRO A 63 -17.21 -2.04 2.50
C PRO A 63 -18.02 -1.28 3.55
N SER A 64 -18.29 -1.94 4.68
CA SER A 64 -19.11 -1.42 5.78
C SER A 64 -18.36 -0.47 6.72
N LEU A 65 -17.01 -0.43 6.66
CA LEU A 65 -16.23 0.46 7.52
C LEU A 65 -16.24 1.88 6.98
N GLN A 66 -16.17 2.85 7.90
CA GLN A 66 -15.92 4.23 7.53
C GLN A 66 -14.49 4.39 7.00
N VAL A 67 -14.28 5.38 6.14
CA VAL A 67 -12.93 5.72 5.63
C VAL A 67 -11.98 6.00 6.79
N LEU A 68 -12.42 6.76 7.80
CA LEU A 68 -11.63 7.06 8.99
C LEU A 68 -11.19 5.80 9.75
N ASP A 69 -12.11 4.85 9.94
CA ASP A 69 -11.81 3.60 10.64
C ASP A 69 -10.80 2.75 9.88
N THR A 70 -10.95 2.71 8.55
CA THR A 70 -10.03 2.00 7.65
C THR A 70 -8.62 2.60 7.75
N LEU A 71 -8.50 3.92 7.71
CA LEU A 71 -7.22 4.63 7.88
C LEU A 71 -6.63 4.41 9.28
N ASN A 72 -7.45 4.45 10.33
CA ASN A 72 -7.01 4.20 11.71
C ASN A 72 -6.47 2.78 11.90
N ILE A 73 -7.14 1.77 11.34
CA ILE A 73 -6.69 0.38 11.39
C ILE A 73 -5.37 0.24 10.63
N ALA A 74 -5.27 0.77 9.41
CA ALA A 74 -4.05 0.73 8.62
C ALA A 74 -2.86 1.40 9.34
N ALA A 75 -3.07 2.59 9.91
CA ALA A 75 -2.05 3.32 10.66
C ALA A 75 -1.63 2.58 11.93
N ARG A 76 -2.57 1.94 12.65
CA ARG A 76 -2.27 1.09 13.82
C ARG A 76 -1.42 -0.13 13.46
N CYS A 77 -1.70 -0.77 12.32
CA CYS A 77 -0.95 -1.92 11.83
C CYS A 77 0.46 -1.55 11.36
N LYS A 78 0.63 -0.35 10.78
CA LYS A 78 1.95 0.15 10.34
C LYS A 78 2.73 0.92 11.40
N THR A 79 2.19 1.12 12.60
CA THR A 79 2.91 1.81 13.67
C THR A 79 4.17 1.00 14.05
N PRO A 80 5.38 1.58 13.99
CA PRO A 80 6.59 0.87 14.38
C PRO A 80 6.60 0.55 15.88
N LYS A 81 7.42 -0.41 16.33
CA LYS A 81 7.58 -0.71 17.77
C LYS A 81 8.27 0.41 18.53
N THR A 82 9.16 1.13 17.85
CA THR A 82 9.92 2.27 18.37
C THR A 82 9.64 3.46 17.45
N TRP A 83 9.16 4.57 18.01
CA TRP A 83 8.91 5.80 17.26
C TRP A 83 9.64 6.98 17.90
N PRO A 84 10.06 7.98 17.10
CA PRO A 84 10.75 9.15 17.59
C PRO A 84 9.80 10.09 18.35
N GLY A 85 10.35 10.76 19.37
CA GLY A 85 9.60 11.64 20.27
C GLY A 85 8.79 10.84 21.30
N ARG A 86 8.76 11.32 22.56
CA ARG A 86 8.05 10.72 23.70
C ARG A 86 6.52 10.78 23.56
N MET A 87 6.00 10.50 22.37
CA MET A 87 4.59 10.54 22.04
C MET A 87 3.95 9.18 22.32
N SER A 88 2.64 9.13 22.58
CA SER A 88 1.95 7.86 22.70
C SER A 88 1.63 7.28 21.32
N ARG A 89 1.49 5.95 21.24
CA ARG A 89 1.05 5.24 20.03
C ARG A 89 -0.25 5.81 19.43
N ALA A 90 -1.19 6.19 20.30
CA ALA A 90 -2.46 6.77 19.87
C ALA A 90 -2.26 8.11 19.15
N LYS A 91 -1.40 8.99 19.69
CA LYS A 91 -1.09 10.28 19.07
C LYS A 91 -0.34 10.11 17.75
N TRP A 92 0.55 9.12 17.64
CA TRP A 92 1.20 8.78 16.36
C TRP A 92 0.20 8.40 15.28
N VAL A 93 -0.71 7.47 15.59
CA VAL A 93 -1.76 7.04 14.66
C VAL A 93 -2.63 8.21 14.21
N GLN A 94 -3.05 9.06 15.14
CA GLN A 94 -3.85 10.25 14.81
C GLN A 94 -3.09 11.23 13.91
N SER A 95 -1.79 11.43 14.16
CA SER A 95 -0.94 12.27 13.32
C SER A 95 -0.85 11.72 11.89
N GLU A 96 -0.59 10.42 11.74
CA GLU A 96 -0.51 9.77 10.43
C GLU A 96 -1.83 9.89 9.66
N VAL A 97 -2.94 9.54 10.30
CA VAL A 97 -4.27 9.62 9.66
C VAL A 97 -4.59 11.06 9.25
N LYS A 98 -4.22 12.05 10.07
CA LYS A 98 -4.40 13.46 9.72
C LYS A 98 -3.52 13.88 8.54
N SER A 99 -2.27 13.45 8.49
CA SER A 99 -1.35 13.71 7.37
C SER A 99 -1.91 13.13 6.07
N TRP A 100 -2.30 11.86 6.06
CA TRP A 100 -2.88 11.22 4.87
C TRP A 100 -4.19 11.87 4.45
N SER A 101 -5.06 12.18 5.40
CA SER A 101 -6.32 12.89 5.11
C SER A 101 -6.07 14.26 4.47
N SER A 102 -5.03 14.97 4.91
CA SER A 102 -4.63 16.26 4.34
C SER A 102 -3.99 16.13 2.96
N ILE A 103 -3.16 15.12 2.72
CA ILE A 103 -2.50 14.90 1.42
C ILE A 103 -3.54 14.59 0.34
N PHE A 104 -4.54 13.78 0.68
CA PHE A 104 -5.61 13.38 -0.24
C PHE A 104 -6.83 14.31 -0.19
N ASN A 105 -6.79 15.41 0.56
CA ASN A 105 -7.88 16.36 0.72
C ASN A 105 -9.23 15.71 1.06
N PHE A 106 -9.24 14.71 1.94
CA PHE A 106 -10.48 14.13 2.43
C PHE A 106 -11.23 15.13 3.30
N SER A 107 -12.46 15.45 2.91
CA SER A 107 -13.37 16.24 3.73
C SER A 107 -13.81 15.44 4.97
N GLU A 108 -14.26 16.16 6.00
CA GLU A 108 -14.76 15.53 7.22
C GLU A 108 -15.99 14.62 6.94
N SER A 109 -16.81 14.97 5.95
CA SER A 109 -17.93 14.12 5.52
C SER A 109 -17.46 12.83 4.86
N THR A 110 -16.45 12.87 3.99
CA THR A 110 -15.87 11.67 3.35
C THR A 110 -15.28 10.73 4.39
N LEU A 111 -14.58 11.26 5.40
CA LEU A 111 -13.99 10.46 6.48
C LEU A 111 -15.03 9.67 7.30
N ARG A 112 -16.22 10.25 7.51
CA ARG A 112 -17.33 9.63 8.24
C ARG A 112 -18.24 8.77 7.35
N THR A 113 -18.00 8.74 6.05
CA THR A 113 -18.78 7.92 5.12
C THR A 113 -18.20 6.51 5.03
N ALA A 114 -19.05 5.51 4.82
CA ALA A 114 -18.61 4.15 4.53
C ALA A 114 -17.82 4.11 3.23
N VAL A 115 -16.79 3.25 3.14
CA VAL A 115 -16.03 3.08 1.89
C VAL A 115 -16.96 2.63 0.76
N GLY A 116 -17.87 1.69 1.06
CA GLY A 116 -18.82 1.16 0.09
C GLY A 116 -18.25 0.04 -0.76
N SER A 117 -19.07 -0.46 -1.68
CA SER A 117 -18.76 -1.46 -2.70
C SER A 117 -19.84 -1.44 -3.77
N GLU A 118 -19.77 -2.31 -4.78
CA GLU A 118 -20.83 -2.50 -5.78
C GLU A 118 -22.23 -2.73 -5.16
N LYS A 119 -22.28 -3.31 -3.95
CA LYS A 119 -23.53 -3.64 -3.25
C LYS A 119 -23.92 -2.63 -2.17
N LEU A 120 -22.98 -1.80 -1.71
CA LEU A 120 -23.18 -0.90 -0.57
C LEU A 120 -22.74 0.50 -0.95
N ARG A 121 -23.66 1.48 -0.90
CA ARG A 121 -23.36 2.86 -1.24
C ARG A 121 -22.29 3.43 -0.30
N GLY A 122 -21.24 4.01 -0.86
CA GLY A 122 -20.17 4.66 -0.12
C GLY A 122 -19.62 5.88 -0.83
N ILE A 123 -18.31 6.07 -0.74
CA ILE A 123 -17.59 7.19 -1.37
C ILE A 123 -17.48 7.00 -2.90
N SER A 124 -17.04 8.05 -3.60
CA SER A 124 -16.70 7.93 -5.02
C SER A 124 -15.56 6.93 -5.22
N GLY A 125 -15.55 6.24 -6.37
CA GLY A 125 -14.47 5.32 -6.73
C GLY A 125 -13.18 6.00 -7.20
N GLY A 126 -13.17 7.33 -7.30
CA GLY A 126 -12.00 8.16 -7.59
C GLY A 126 -11.68 9.07 -6.45
#